data_AF-A0AAE0IMC6-F1
#
_entry.id   AF-A0AAE0IMC6-F1
#
_cell.length_a   1.000
_cell.length_b   1.000
_cell.length_c   1.000
_cell.angle_alpha   90.00
_cell.angle_beta   90.00
_cell.angle_gamma   90.00
#
_symmetry.space_group_name_H-M   'P 1'
#
loop_
_entity.id
_entity.type
_entity.pdbx_description
1 polymer ?
#
loop_
_entity_poly.entity_id
_entity_poly.type
_entity_poly.pdbx_seq_one_letter_code
_entity_poly.pdbx_strand_id
1 'polypeptide(L)'
;MKRRGAIVIRDSPPNIPLSRYLNEGDVVLLLTPGVVPNPITATSTGNEPTSSSSDPFEPFGRGLAKHHPWIHHVPYLPRNGITNTHMVHIRLAKTVVFVISGPPSHGQLSQVELAETARAICEHRPQVIVACCNIRDLGLLESAFPTIIQLPDYSTGELEAAADFLFQEPRVQEPRRSLTGPNVQNLILSPKAWPVEVWDGRDLTGIEELWSQCLPKKFHLSGYLFRSLLVRDGYAMHYIVREPGTPEVLGFCATYTTYANGGDDERLIGSVAAVLVRPSYRQRGIGLSLHNHALNQLKKPRGVCRLQLGSTFPRLLYGIPVDSPAEDWFRRRNWPIHPQSGEPGSGQEACDWFLQFEDWPATSFMPSGLTFRPCEFNEFDMVLDIVAKESKRKDNAGWYDQYAKLGGTMDIQDIVLGLEGNRIVATALTYVKRRGSAVADDLPWTATISDDVGGVTCICIADDNPNMANRRDTIMIRLLDSCIRLLSGYGMKSMFIDAIKGGDDGFQSMGFQKWARYREVWRDI
;
A
#
# COMPACT_ATOMS: atom_id res chain seq x y z
N MET A 1 -11.07 -22.56 -5.87
CA MET A 1 -12.30 -22.89 -6.63
C MET A 1 -12.33 -22.06 -7.91
N LYS A 2 -12.15 -22.68 -9.09
CA LYS A 2 -12.33 -21.99 -10.38
C LYS A 2 -13.81 -21.62 -10.52
N ARG A 3 -14.12 -20.32 -10.65
CA ARG A 3 -15.48 -19.85 -10.93
C ARG A 3 -15.82 -20.24 -12.38
N ARG A 4 -16.95 -20.91 -12.59
CA ARG A 4 -17.49 -21.27 -13.91
C ARG A 4 -18.41 -20.14 -14.40
N GLY A 5 -18.42 -19.86 -15.70
CA GLY A 5 -19.38 -18.97 -16.36
C GLY A 5 -18.84 -17.59 -16.74
N ALA A 6 -19.52 -16.99 -17.73
CA ALA A 6 -19.25 -15.66 -18.24
C ALA A 6 -19.58 -14.55 -17.23
N ILE A 7 -18.72 -13.53 -17.16
CA ILE A 7 -18.86 -12.39 -16.23
C ILE A 7 -18.84 -11.09 -17.03
N VAL A 8 -19.86 -10.25 -16.89
CA VAL A 8 -19.83 -8.88 -17.43
C VAL A 8 -18.88 -8.04 -16.60
N ILE A 9 -17.86 -7.50 -17.26
CA ILE A 9 -16.87 -6.60 -16.67
C ILE A 9 -17.33 -5.14 -16.81
N ARG A 10 -17.91 -4.82 -17.97
CA ARG A 10 -18.40 -3.50 -18.33
C ARG A 10 -19.50 -3.66 -19.35
N ASP A 11 -20.59 -2.90 -19.23
CA ASP A 11 -21.63 -2.81 -20.26
C ASP A 11 -22.32 -1.44 -20.15
N SER A 12 -21.67 -0.40 -20.68
CA SER A 12 -22.17 0.98 -20.61
C SER A 12 -21.81 1.76 -21.87
N PRO A 13 -22.80 2.18 -22.69
CA PRO A 13 -24.23 1.90 -22.53
C PRO A 13 -24.55 0.39 -22.65
N PRO A 14 -25.69 -0.09 -22.12
CA PRO A 14 -25.99 -1.51 -22.10
C PRO A 14 -26.23 -2.06 -23.51
N ASN A 15 -25.29 -2.89 -23.98
CA ASN A 15 -25.34 -3.61 -25.25
C ASN A 15 -25.63 -5.11 -25.07
N ILE A 16 -25.89 -5.59 -23.84
CA ILE A 16 -26.29 -6.97 -23.59
C ILE A 16 -27.65 -6.97 -22.87
N PRO A 17 -28.57 -7.90 -23.21
CA PRO A 17 -28.45 -8.89 -24.29
C PRO A 17 -28.57 -8.27 -25.69
N LEU A 18 -27.88 -8.88 -26.65
CA LEU A 18 -27.85 -8.45 -28.05
C LEU A 18 -29.26 -8.45 -28.68
N SER A 19 -30.16 -9.31 -28.19
CA SER A 19 -31.56 -9.39 -28.60
C SER A 19 -32.35 -8.08 -28.39
N ARG A 20 -31.84 -7.13 -27.59
CA ARG A 20 -32.50 -5.83 -27.38
C ARG A 20 -32.48 -4.91 -28.59
N TYR A 21 -31.54 -5.11 -29.51
CA TYR A 21 -31.36 -4.20 -30.64
C TYR A 21 -31.04 -4.90 -31.97
N LEU A 22 -30.94 -6.23 -31.97
CA LEU A 22 -30.84 -7.03 -33.19
C LEU A 22 -32.24 -7.35 -33.73
N ASN A 23 -32.44 -7.07 -35.02
CA ASN A 23 -33.64 -7.44 -35.76
C ASN A 23 -33.37 -8.65 -36.67
N GLU A 24 -34.45 -9.25 -37.18
CA GLU A 24 -34.36 -10.29 -38.20
C GLU A 24 -33.64 -9.75 -39.46
N GLY A 25 -32.52 -10.37 -39.83
CA GLY A 25 -31.67 -9.93 -40.95
C GLY A 25 -30.44 -9.10 -40.57
N ASP A 26 -30.33 -8.59 -39.33
CA ASP A 26 -29.13 -7.87 -38.88
C ASP A 26 -27.94 -8.83 -38.81
N VAL A 27 -26.73 -8.44 -39.25
CA VAL A 27 -25.55 -9.33 -39.18
C VAL A 27 -24.79 -9.13 -37.87
N VAL A 28 -24.47 -10.21 -37.17
CA VAL A 28 -23.53 -10.21 -36.04
C VAL A 28 -22.18 -10.73 -36.52
N LEU A 29 -21.15 -9.88 -36.48
CA LEU A 29 -19.80 -10.29 -36.83
C LEU A 29 -19.08 -10.80 -35.59
N LEU A 30 -18.70 -12.08 -35.59
CA LEU A 30 -17.84 -12.70 -34.60
C LEU A 30 -16.39 -12.72 -35.13
N LEU A 31 -15.52 -11.93 -34.50
CA LEU A 31 -14.08 -11.89 -34.80
C LEU A 31 -13.30 -12.71 -33.77
N THR A 32 -12.63 -13.78 -34.19
CA THR A 32 -11.87 -14.67 -33.30
C THR A 32 -10.39 -14.74 -33.65
N PRO A 33 -9.48 -14.91 -32.67
CA PRO A 33 -8.07 -15.03 -32.98
C PRO A 33 -7.77 -16.41 -33.57
N GLY A 34 -6.99 -16.46 -34.64
CA GLY A 34 -6.42 -17.70 -35.16
C GLY A 34 -5.33 -18.21 -34.22
N VAL A 35 -5.69 -19.13 -33.31
CA VAL A 35 -4.77 -19.76 -32.34
C VAL A 35 -4.63 -21.25 -32.61
N VAL A 36 -3.45 -21.80 -32.31
CA VAL A 36 -3.26 -23.25 -32.29
C VAL A 36 -3.90 -23.77 -30.99
N PRO A 37 -4.77 -24.80 -31.04
CA PRO A 37 -5.38 -25.35 -29.83
C PRO A 37 -4.35 -25.77 -28.79
N ASN A 38 -4.61 -25.43 -27.52
CA ASN A 38 -3.70 -25.71 -26.41
C ASN A 38 -3.82 -27.21 -26.04
N PRO A 39 -2.73 -28.00 -25.94
CA PRO A 39 -2.81 -29.45 -25.70
C PRO A 39 -3.45 -29.84 -24.35
N ILE A 40 -3.66 -28.90 -23.43
CA ILE A 40 -4.27 -29.13 -22.11
C ILE A 40 -5.79 -29.38 -22.19
N THR A 41 -6.45 -28.98 -23.27
CA THR A 41 -7.89 -29.22 -23.51
C THR A 41 -8.19 -30.50 -24.30
N ALA A 42 -7.17 -31.22 -24.77
CA ALA A 42 -7.34 -32.54 -25.37
C ALA A 42 -7.48 -33.58 -24.24
N THR A 43 -8.71 -33.78 -23.77
CA THR A 43 -9.01 -34.91 -22.88
C THR A 43 -8.59 -36.21 -23.54
N SER A 44 -7.76 -36.96 -22.82
CA SER A 44 -7.28 -38.30 -23.15
C SER A 44 -8.44 -39.27 -23.40
N THR A 45 -8.71 -39.54 -24.67
CA THR A 45 -9.19 -40.85 -25.14
C THR A 45 -8.24 -41.29 -26.23
N GLY A 46 -7.63 -42.46 -26.05
CA GLY A 46 -6.52 -42.93 -26.87
C GLY A 46 -6.85 -43.10 -28.36
N ASN A 47 -5.75 -43.19 -29.10
CA ASN A 47 -5.56 -43.54 -30.51
C ASN A 47 -5.40 -42.37 -31.50
N GLU A 48 -4.17 -42.33 -32.02
CA GLU A 48 -3.65 -41.68 -33.23
C GLU A 48 -3.64 -40.14 -33.34
N PRO A 49 -2.54 -39.56 -33.88
CA PRO A 49 -2.41 -38.13 -34.14
C PRO A 49 -3.27 -37.76 -35.35
N THR A 50 -4.58 -37.63 -35.15
CA THR A 50 -5.49 -37.12 -36.16
C THR A 50 -5.46 -35.60 -36.15
N SER A 51 -4.92 -35.07 -37.24
CA SER A 51 -4.89 -33.68 -37.65
C SER A 51 -6.29 -33.08 -37.74
N SER A 52 -6.92 -32.72 -36.62
CA SER A 52 -8.09 -31.84 -36.65
C SER A 52 -7.65 -30.42 -36.31
N SER A 53 -7.31 -29.66 -37.36
CA SER A 53 -7.19 -28.19 -37.30
C SER A 53 -8.57 -27.56 -37.12
N SER A 54 -9.29 -27.95 -36.08
CA SER A 54 -10.61 -27.40 -35.77
C SER A 54 -10.43 -26.04 -35.09
N ASP A 55 -11.17 -25.03 -35.58
CA ASP A 55 -11.19 -23.70 -34.98
C ASP A 55 -11.68 -23.82 -33.53
N PRO A 56 -10.85 -23.48 -32.52
CA PRO A 56 -11.23 -23.61 -31.11
C PRO A 56 -12.42 -22.73 -30.72
N PHE A 57 -12.78 -21.74 -31.52
CA PHE A 57 -13.93 -20.86 -31.29
C PHE A 57 -15.17 -21.25 -32.08
N GLU A 58 -15.13 -22.33 -32.87
CA GLU A 58 -16.31 -22.88 -33.56
C GLU A 58 -17.51 -23.12 -32.61
N PRO A 59 -17.32 -23.65 -31.37
CA PRO A 59 -18.43 -23.78 -30.43
C PRO A 59 -19.11 -22.45 -30.09
N PHE A 60 -18.35 -21.35 -30.04
CA PHE A 60 -18.89 -20.03 -29.75
C PHE A 60 -19.76 -19.53 -30.91
N GLY A 61 -19.26 -19.63 -32.13
CA GLY A 61 -20.02 -19.27 -33.34
C GLY A 61 -21.32 -20.08 -33.46
N ARG A 62 -21.25 -21.40 -33.27
CA ARG A 62 -22.45 -22.27 -33.24
C ARG A 62 -23.40 -21.91 -32.11
N GLY A 63 -22.89 -21.59 -30.92
CA GLY A 63 -23.68 -21.16 -29.78
C GLY A 63 -24.47 -19.89 -30.10
N LEU A 64 -23.82 -18.87 -30.67
CA LEU A 64 -24.49 -17.62 -31.07
C LEU A 64 -25.53 -17.88 -32.16
N ALA A 65 -25.26 -18.79 -33.10
CA ALA A 65 -26.17 -19.13 -34.18
C ALA A 65 -27.46 -19.81 -33.73
N LYS A 66 -27.51 -20.37 -32.51
CA LYS A 66 -28.75 -20.86 -31.89
C LYS A 66 -29.72 -19.72 -31.56
N HIS A 67 -29.20 -18.52 -31.29
CA HIS A 67 -29.98 -17.35 -30.88
C HIS A 67 -30.26 -16.38 -32.02
N HIS A 68 -29.36 -16.31 -33.01
CA HIS A 68 -29.50 -15.40 -34.15
C HIS A 68 -28.94 -16.02 -35.44
N PRO A 69 -29.72 -16.14 -36.54
CA PRO A 69 -29.31 -16.91 -37.71
C PRO A 69 -28.17 -16.29 -38.53
N TRP A 70 -27.93 -14.98 -38.41
CA TRP A 70 -26.95 -14.24 -39.23
C TRP A 70 -25.63 -13.97 -38.48
N ILE A 71 -24.99 -15.04 -38.01
CA ILE A 71 -23.63 -14.97 -37.42
C ILE A 71 -22.59 -15.12 -38.52
N HIS A 72 -21.78 -14.09 -38.73
CA HIS A 72 -20.60 -14.15 -39.59
C HIS A 72 -19.37 -14.36 -38.71
N HIS A 73 -18.84 -15.57 -38.70
CA HIS A 73 -17.63 -15.91 -37.94
C HIS A 73 -16.40 -15.77 -38.83
N VAL A 74 -15.53 -14.81 -38.52
CA VAL A 74 -14.33 -14.48 -39.29
C VAL A 74 -13.09 -14.48 -38.38
N PRO A 75 -12.09 -15.35 -38.63
CA PRO A 75 -10.87 -15.35 -37.84
C PRO A 75 -9.95 -14.20 -38.25
N TYR A 76 -9.28 -13.57 -37.28
CA TYR A 76 -8.17 -12.65 -37.50
C TYR A 76 -6.85 -13.30 -37.06
N LEU A 77 -5.78 -13.07 -37.83
CA LEU A 77 -4.45 -13.60 -37.49
C LEU A 77 -3.64 -12.53 -36.75
N PRO A 78 -3.06 -12.82 -35.57
CA PRO A 78 -2.25 -11.84 -34.83
C PRO A 78 -1.06 -11.27 -35.60
N ARG A 79 -0.59 -11.96 -36.65
CA ARG A 79 0.51 -11.51 -37.52
C ARG A 79 0.07 -10.54 -38.63
N ASN A 80 -1.16 -10.68 -39.13
CA ASN A 80 -1.67 -9.87 -40.25
C ASN A 80 -2.63 -8.77 -39.78
N GLY A 81 -3.03 -8.81 -38.50
CA GLY A 81 -3.91 -7.84 -37.88
C GLY A 81 -5.30 -7.74 -38.53
N ILE A 82 -5.93 -6.57 -38.38
CA ILE A 82 -7.22 -6.24 -38.99
C ILE A 82 -7.00 -5.76 -40.42
N THR A 83 -7.38 -6.58 -41.40
CA THR A 83 -7.19 -6.32 -42.84
C THR A 83 -8.39 -5.64 -43.51
N ASN A 84 -8.24 -5.22 -44.77
CA ASN A 84 -9.33 -4.67 -45.58
C ASN A 84 -10.56 -5.59 -45.67
N THR A 85 -10.37 -6.91 -45.70
CA THR A 85 -11.47 -7.88 -45.70
C THR A 85 -12.27 -7.80 -44.40
N HIS A 86 -11.59 -7.69 -43.25
CA HIS A 86 -12.26 -7.50 -41.96
C HIS A 86 -13.03 -6.19 -41.92
N MET A 87 -12.49 -5.12 -42.49
CA MET A 87 -13.19 -3.83 -42.58
C MET A 87 -14.52 -3.93 -43.34
N VAL A 88 -14.56 -4.69 -44.44
CA VAL A 88 -15.79 -4.94 -45.19
C VAL A 88 -16.82 -5.65 -44.30
N HIS A 89 -16.42 -6.71 -43.60
CA HIS A 89 -17.31 -7.40 -42.68
C HIS A 89 -17.79 -6.53 -41.51
N ILE A 90 -16.91 -5.70 -40.91
CA ILE A 90 -17.27 -4.79 -39.82
C ILE A 90 -18.32 -3.77 -40.28
N ARG A 91 -18.16 -3.22 -41.49
CA ARG A 91 -19.10 -2.22 -42.04
C ARG A 91 -20.48 -2.80 -42.33
N LEU A 92 -20.56 -4.08 -42.71
CA LEU A 92 -21.80 -4.81 -42.97
C LEU A 92 -22.50 -5.28 -41.69
N ALA A 93 -21.78 -5.38 -40.58
CA ALA A 93 -22.32 -5.87 -39.31
C ALA A 93 -23.14 -4.81 -38.60
N LYS A 94 -24.20 -5.25 -37.91
CA LYS A 94 -24.94 -4.44 -36.94
C LYS A 94 -24.17 -4.30 -35.62
N THR A 95 -23.50 -5.36 -35.21
CA THR A 95 -22.70 -5.44 -33.98
C THR A 95 -21.50 -6.35 -34.19
N VAL A 96 -20.40 -6.05 -33.51
CA VAL A 96 -19.17 -6.84 -33.57
C VAL A 96 -18.91 -7.48 -32.21
N VAL A 97 -18.75 -8.80 -32.18
CA VAL A 97 -18.26 -9.56 -31.02
C VAL A 97 -16.80 -9.89 -31.29
N PHE A 98 -15.88 -9.32 -30.50
CA PHE A 98 -14.45 -9.47 -30.68
C PHE A 98 -13.86 -10.33 -29.55
N VAL A 99 -13.27 -11.47 -29.90
CA VAL A 99 -12.70 -12.40 -28.92
C VAL A 99 -11.22 -12.12 -28.71
N ILE A 100 -10.79 -12.14 -27.45
CA ILE A 100 -9.38 -12.06 -27.04
C ILE A 100 -9.04 -13.32 -26.27
N SER A 101 -8.07 -14.09 -26.75
CA SER A 101 -7.73 -15.40 -26.20
C SER A 101 -6.66 -15.36 -25.11
N GLY A 102 -5.83 -14.31 -25.06
CA GLY A 102 -4.66 -14.25 -24.17
C GLY A 102 -3.67 -13.14 -24.51
N PRO A 103 -2.59 -12.98 -23.72
CA PRO A 103 -1.54 -12.01 -23.98
C PRO A 103 -0.78 -12.33 -25.28
N PRO A 104 -0.14 -11.33 -25.92
CA PRO A 104 0.60 -11.57 -27.16
C PRO A 104 1.78 -12.51 -26.93
N SER A 105 1.98 -13.45 -27.86
CA SER A 105 3.21 -14.24 -27.92
C SER A 105 4.31 -13.47 -28.67
N HIS A 106 5.57 -13.87 -28.51
CA HIS A 106 6.71 -13.17 -29.12
C HIS A 106 6.53 -12.98 -30.64
N GLY A 107 6.59 -11.72 -31.10
CA GLY A 107 6.41 -11.34 -32.50
C GLY A 107 4.96 -11.25 -33.00
N GLN A 108 3.96 -11.33 -32.11
CA GLN A 108 2.55 -11.07 -32.44
C GLN A 108 2.12 -9.68 -31.98
N LEU A 109 1.20 -9.07 -32.73
CA LEU A 109 0.53 -7.84 -32.29
C LEU A 109 -0.40 -8.14 -31.10
N SER A 110 -0.59 -7.13 -30.25
CA SER A 110 -1.52 -7.24 -29.13
C SER A 110 -2.95 -7.40 -29.65
N GLN A 111 -3.67 -8.43 -29.21
CA GLN A 111 -5.08 -8.60 -29.55
C GLN A 111 -5.95 -7.44 -29.05
N VAL A 112 -5.49 -6.71 -28.02
CA VAL A 112 -6.14 -5.48 -27.53
C VAL A 112 -5.98 -4.35 -28.54
N GLU A 113 -4.77 -4.14 -29.07
CA GLU A 113 -4.53 -3.13 -30.13
C GLU A 113 -5.32 -3.45 -31.40
N LEU A 114 -5.47 -4.74 -31.73
CA LEU A 114 -6.30 -5.19 -32.85
C LEU A 114 -7.80 -4.92 -32.58
N ALA A 115 -8.26 -5.11 -31.35
CA ALA A 115 -9.63 -4.78 -30.96
C ALA A 115 -9.88 -3.25 -31.04
N GLU A 116 -8.89 -2.42 -30.68
CA GLU A 116 -8.97 -0.96 -30.80
C GLU A 116 -9.01 -0.51 -32.26
N THR A 117 -8.20 -1.15 -33.10
CA THR A 117 -8.26 -0.95 -34.56
C THR A 117 -9.65 -1.30 -35.10
N ALA A 118 -10.21 -2.44 -34.70
CA ALA A 118 -11.57 -2.83 -35.06
C ALA A 118 -12.62 -1.83 -34.53
N ARG A 119 -12.43 -1.28 -33.32
CA ARG A 119 -13.32 -0.26 -32.73
C ARG A 119 -13.36 1.00 -33.57
N ALA A 120 -12.21 1.48 -34.04
CA ALA A 120 -12.12 2.65 -34.89
C ALA A 120 -12.91 2.48 -36.20
N ILE A 121 -12.97 1.24 -36.72
CA ILE A 121 -13.75 0.89 -37.92
C ILE A 121 -15.25 0.73 -37.62
N CYS A 122 -15.61 0.36 -36.38
CA CYS A 122 -17.02 0.17 -35.98
C CYS A 122 -17.84 1.46 -36.01
N GLU A 123 -17.20 2.63 -35.91
CA GLU A 123 -17.87 3.94 -35.82
C GLU A 123 -18.89 3.94 -34.66
N HIS A 124 -20.18 4.04 -34.97
CA HIS A 124 -21.28 4.02 -33.99
C HIS A 124 -21.80 2.62 -33.65
N ARG A 125 -21.34 1.57 -34.34
CA ARG A 125 -21.80 0.19 -34.11
C ARG A 125 -21.28 -0.33 -32.76
N PRO A 126 -22.11 -1.05 -31.99
CA PRO A 126 -21.65 -1.68 -30.76
C PRO A 126 -20.52 -2.69 -31.01
N GLN A 127 -19.52 -2.68 -30.14
CA GLN A 127 -18.46 -3.68 -30.09
C GLN A 127 -18.45 -4.30 -28.70
N VAL A 128 -18.61 -5.62 -28.65
CA VAL A 128 -18.58 -6.43 -27.43
C VAL A 128 -17.27 -7.21 -27.40
N ILE A 129 -16.45 -6.96 -26.38
CA ILE A 129 -15.22 -7.72 -26.17
C ILE A 129 -15.50 -8.96 -25.33
N VAL A 130 -15.07 -10.13 -25.79
CA VAL A 130 -15.12 -11.40 -25.05
C VAL A 130 -13.70 -11.85 -24.76
N ALA A 131 -13.24 -11.63 -23.53
CA ALA A 131 -11.89 -12.00 -23.10
C ALA A 131 -11.90 -13.39 -22.46
N CYS A 132 -11.29 -14.36 -23.12
CA CYS A 132 -11.17 -15.76 -22.67
C CYS A 132 -10.00 -16.00 -21.69
N CYS A 133 -9.61 -14.96 -20.97
CA CYS A 133 -8.53 -14.99 -19.99
C CYS A 133 -8.71 -13.83 -19.00
N ASN A 134 -7.80 -13.71 -18.04
CA ASN A 134 -7.84 -12.63 -17.06
C ASN A 134 -7.53 -11.28 -17.72
N ILE A 135 -8.52 -10.38 -17.74
CA ILE A 135 -8.42 -9.04 -18.35
C ILE A 135 -7.33 -8.15 -17.73
N ARG A 136 -6.90 -8.43 -16.49
CA ARG A 136 -5.86 -7.67 -15.78
C ARG A 136 -4.48 -7.88 -16.41
N ASP A 137 -4.27 -9.04 -17.02
CA ASP A 137 -3.02 -9.41 -17.65
C ASP A 137 -2.90 -8.81 -19.07
N LEU A 138 -3.97 -8.15 -19.55
CA LEU A 138 -4.10 -7.61 -20.91
C LEU A 138 -4.21 -6.08 -20.98
N GLY A 139 -4.30 -5.36 -19.86
CA GLY A 139 -4.55 -3.90 -19.88
C GLY A 139 -5.97 -3.52 -20.36
N LEU A 140 -6.90 -4.47 -20.47
CA LEU A 140 -8.26 -4.21 -20.98
C LEU A 140 -9.08 -3.26 -20.10
N LEU A 141 -8.73 -3.09 -18.82
CA LEU A 141 -9.40 -2.14 -17.93
C LEU A 141 -9.09 -0.68 -18.30
N GLU A 142 -7.93 -0.41 -18.91
CA GLU A 142 -7.50 0.91 -19.39
C GLU A 142 -8.05 1.24 -20.77
N SER A 143 -8.43 0.21 -21.55
CA SER A 143 -9.00 0.38 -22.89
C SER A 143 -10.43 0.96 -22.86
N ALA A 144 -10.78 1.72 -23.90
CA ALA A 144 -12.03 2.46 -24.01
C ALA A 144 -13.24 1.61 -24.49
N PHE A 145 -13.18 0.27 -24.42
CA PHE A 145 -14.30 -0.56 -24.87
C PHE A 145 -15.51 -0.40 -23.94
N PRO A 146 -16.72 -0.15 -24.49
CA PRO A 146 -17.93 0.08 -23.69
C PRO A 146 -18.52 -1.21 -23.11
N THR A 147 -18.35 -2.34 -23.79
CA THR A 147 -18.88 -3.64 -23.37
C THR A 147 -17.79 -4.72 -23.38
N ILE A 148 -17.54 -5.33 -22.22
CA ILE A 148 -16.51 -6.35 -22.00
C ILE A 148 -17.12 -7.47 -21.15
N ILE A 149 -16.98 -8.71 -21.63
CA ILE A 149 -17.29 -9.94 -20.91
C ILE A 149 -16.00 -10.73 -20.74
N GLN A 150 -15.81 -11.33 -19.57
CA GLN A 150 -14.69 -12.20 -19.27
C GLN A 150 -15.17 -13.65 -19.12
N LEU A 151 -14.45 -14.58 -19.74
CA LEU A 151 -14.57 -16.02 -19.54
C LEU A 151 -13.31 -16.55 -18.81
N PRO A 152 -13.42 -17.62 -18.01
CA PRO A 152 -12.26 -18.22 -17.36
C PRO A 152 -11.22 -18.76 -18.36
N ASP A 153 -11.70 -19.34 -19.46
CA ASP A 153 -10.94 -19.87 -20.58
C ASP A 153 -11.85 -19.93 -21.83
N TYR A 154 -11.36 -20.50 -22.93
CA TYR A 154 -12.11 -20.75 -24.16
C TYR A 154 -12.50 -22.22 -24.32
N SER A 155 -12.71 -22.96 -23.23
CA SER A 155 -13.25 -24.32 -23.31
C SER A 155 -14.66 -24.31 -23.90
N THR A 156 -15.05 -25.39 -24.58
CA THR A 156 -16.35 -25.53 -25.25
C THR A 156 -17.52 -25.12 -24.36
N GLY A 157 -17.55 -25.60 -23.10
CA GLY A 157 -18.64 -25.29 -22.18
C GLY A 157 -18.71 -23.81 -21.77
N GLU A 158 -17.58 -23.13 -21.62
CA GLU A 158 -17.54 -21.70 -21.30
C GLU A 158 -17.95 -20.85 -22.52
N LEU A 159 -17.54 -21.25 -23.73
CA LEU A 159 -17.93 -20.57 -24.98
C LEU A 159 -19.44 -20.72 -25.25
N GLU A 160 -20.01 -21.92 -25.09
CA GLU A 160 -21.45 -22.13 -25.24
C GLU A 160 -22.25 -21.33 -24.20
N ALA A 161 -21.82 -21.34 -22.94
CA ALA A 161 -22.45 -20.55 -21.89
C ALA A 161 -22.35 -19.04 -22.15
N ALA A 162 -21.24 -18.57 -22.73
CA ALA A 162 -21.07 -17.18 -23.13
C ALA A 162 -22.02 -16.78 -24.25
N ALA A 163 -22.26 -17.67 -25.21
CA ALA A 163 -23.21 -17.42 -26.29
C ALA A 163 -24.64 -17.29 -25.76
N ASP A 164 -25.05 -18.18 -24.87
CA ASP A 164 -26.34 -18.09 -24.18
C ASP A 164 -26.46 -16.79 -23.37
N PHE A 165 -25.38 -16.44 -22.64
CA PHE A 165 -25.33 -15.24 -21.83
C PHE A 165 -25.51 -13.94 -22.64
N LEU A 166 -24.94 -13.88 -23.85
CA LEU A 166 -25.05 -12.71 -24.73
C LEU A 166 -26.47 -12.41 -25.20
N PHE A 167 -27.39 -13.38 -25.13
CA PHE A 167 -28.78 -13.24 -25.60
C PHE A 167 -29.83 -13.35 -24.48
N GLN A 168 -29.45 -13.72 -23.26
CA GLN A 168 -30.37 -13.84 -22.12
C GLN A 168 -30.50 -12.54 -21.32
N GLU A 169 -31.72 -12.19 -20.90
CA GLU A 169 -31.93 -11.13 -19.91
C GLU A 169 -31.38 -11.56 -18.53
N PRO A 170 -30.78 -10.64 -17.74
CA PRO A 170 -30.35 -10.94 -16.39
C PRO A 170 -31.54 -11.46 -15.57
N ARG A 171 -31.48 -12.70 -15.09
CA ARG A 171 -32.57 -13.28 -14.29
C ARG A 171 -32.78 -12.45 -13.03
N VAL A 172 -33.91 -11.75 -12.95
CA VAL A 172 -34.43 -11.13 -11.74
C VAL A 172 -34.70 -12.26 -10.74
N GLN A 173 -33.87 -12.39 -9.71
CA GLN A 173 -34.21 -13.21 -8.56
C GLN A 173 -35.22 -12.44 -7.71
N GLU A 174 -36.44 -12.96 -7.63
CA GLU A 174 -37.50 -12.41 -6.79
C GLU A 174 -37.13 -12.35 -5.29
N PRO A 175 -37.66 -11.36 -4.55
CA PRO A 175 -37.23 -11.04 -3.19
C PRO A 175 -37.83 -12.03 -2.18
N ARG A 176 -37.02 -12.97 -1.70
CA ARG A 176 -37.39 -13.73 -0.49
C ARG A 176 -37.22 -12.86 0.74
N ARG A 177 -38.37 -12.55 1.36
CA ARG A 177 -38.51 -11.96 2.69
C ARG A 177 -37.67 -12.74 3.71
N SER A 178 -36.71 -12.08 4.36
CA SER A 178 -36.17 -12.51 5.64
C SER A 178 -35.75 -11.30 6.48
N LEU A 179 -36.06 -11.43 7.76
CA LEU A 179 -35.91 -10.45 8.82
C LEU A 179 -34.43 -10.18 9.12
N THR A 180 -34.10 -8.93 9.44
CA THR A 180 -32.90 -8.47 10.19
C THR A 180 -31.53 -9.00 9.73
N GLY A 181 -30.79 -8.19 8.97
CA GLY A 181 -29.35 -8.36 8.72
C GLY A 181 -28.80 -7.38 7.66
N PRO A 182 -27.55 -6.88 7.77
CA PRO A 182 -27.02 -5.82 6.90
C PRO A 182 -26.79 -6.30 5.46
N ASN A 183 -27.13 -5.42 4.52
CA ASN A 183 -27.19 -5.63 3.07
C ASN A 183 -25.81 -5.91 2.46
N VAL A 184 -25.64 -7.07 1.83
CA VAL A 184 -24.35 -7.60 1.31
C VAL A 184 -24.17 -7.35 -0.20
N GLN A 185 -25.04 -6.57 -0.86
CA GLN A 185 -25.01 -6.30 -2.31
C GLN A 185 -23.98 -5.24 -2.74
N ASN A 186 -23.10 -4.80 -1.83
CA ASN A 186 -22.08 -3.76 -2.06
C ASN A 186 -20.68 -4.30 -2.44
N LEU A 187 -20.54 -5.55 -2.89
CA LEU A 187 -19.23 -6.18 -3.11
C LEU A 187 -19.15 -6.66 -4.56
N ILE A 188 -18.77 -5.85 -5.56
CA ILE A 188 -17.42 -5.34 -5.85
C ILE A 188 -17.61 -4.15 -6.82
N LEU A 189 -17.37 -2.91 -6.38
CA LEU A 189 -17.26 -1.78 -7.31
C LEU A 189 -15.90 -1.86 -8.01
N SER A 190 -15.88 -1.81 -9.35
CA SER A 190 -14.64 -1.67 -10.12
C SER A 190 -13.83 -0.50 -9.61
N PRO A 191 -12.49 -0.63 -9.50
CA PRO A 191 -11.64 0.49 -9.13
C PRO A 191 -11.89 1.68 -10.06
N LYS A 192 -12.35 2.79 -9.51
CA LYS A 192 -12.51 4.07 -10.22
C LYS A 192 -11.57 5.11 -9.62
N ALA A 193 -11.35 6.21 -10.33
CA ALA A 193 -10.76 7.40 -9.74
C ALA A 193 -11.77 8.00 -8.73
N TRP A 194 -11.27 8.40 -7.57
CA TRP A 194 -12.07 9.08 -6.55
C TRP A 194 -11.61 10.54 -6.39
N PRO A 195 -12.53 11.49 -6.19
CA PRO A 195 -12.16 12.85 -5.86
C PRO A 195 -11.45 12.86 -4.51
N VAL A 196 -10.27 13.48 -4.47
CA VAL A 196 -9.46 13.63 -3.27
C VAL A 196 -9.53 15.09 -2.82
N GLU A 197 -9.87 15.30 -1.56
CA GLU A 197 -9.98 16.61 -0.93
C GLU A 197 -8.85 16.81 0.09
N VAL A 198 -8.39 18.05 0.27
CA VAL A 198 -7.52 18.41 1.40
C VAL A 198 -8.36 18.40 2.67
N TRP A 199 -7.88 17.74 3.72
CA TRP A 199 -8.55 17.73 5.01
C TRP A 199 -8.42 19.09 5.70
N ASP A 200 -9.54 19.63 6.17
CA ASP A 200 -9.65 20.96 6.78
C ASP A 200 -9.76 20.94 8.32
N GLY A 201 -9.63 19.76 8.93
CA GLY A 201 -9.71 19.59 10.38
C GLY A 201 -11.11 19.26 10.94
N ARG A 202 -12.19 19.31 10.13
CA ARG A 202 -13.57 19.16 10.65
C ARG A 202 -14.01 17.70 10.89
N ASP A 203 -13.55 16.75 10.08
CA ASP A 203 -14.01 15.34 10.14
C ASP A 203 -13.23 14.44 11.11
N LEU A 204 -12.67 15.00 12.18
CA LEU A 204 -11.76 14.28 13.05
C LEU A 204 -12.37 12.97 13.58
N THR A 205 -13.63 12.99 14.03
CA THR A 205 -14.32 11.80 14.55
C THR A 205 -14.45 10.70 13.49
N GLY A 206 -14.80 11.05 12.26
CA GLY A 206 -14.92 10.07 11.16
C GLY A 206 -13.56 9.48 10.77
N ILE A 207 -12.49 10.26 10.87
CA ILE A 207 -11.12 9.79 10.61
C ILE A 207 -10.62 8.91 11.76
N GLU A 208 -10.91 9.25 13.03
CA GLU A 208 -10.58 8.45 14.20
C GLU A 208 -11.30 7.08 14.18
N GLU A 209 -12.57 7.07 13.77
CA GLU A 209 -13.32 5.84 13.54
C GLU A 209 -12.67 5.00 12.42
N LEU A 210 -12.36 5.63 11.29
CA LEU A 210 -11.68 4.95 10.17
C LEU A 210 -10.31 4.39 10.57
N TRP A 211 -9.54 5.14 11.36
CA TRP A 211 -8.27 4.71 11.95
C TRP A 211 -8.47 3.45 12.78
N SER A 212 -9.43 3.47 13.70
CA SER A 212 -9.74 2.35 14.59
C SER A 212 -10.24 1.11 13.85
N GLN A 213 -10.99 1.28 12.75
CA GLN A 213 -11.45 0.19 11.89
C GLN A 213 -10.33 -0.43 11.05
N CYS A 214 -9.30 0.35 10.69
CA CYS A 214 -8.24 -0.10 9.79
C CYS A 214 -7.02 -0.66 10.51
N LEU A 215 -6.76 -0.25 11.74
CA LEU A 215 -5.56 -0.61 12.49
C LEU A 215 -5.88 -1.46 13.73
N PRO A 216 -4.97 -2.37 14.13
CA PRO A 216 -5.06 -3.10 15.38
C PRO A 216 -5.27 -2.19 16.60
N LYS A 217 -5.97 -2.69 17.62
CA LYS A 217 -6.29 -1.95 18.85
C LYS A 217 -5.09 -1.28 19.52
N LYS A 218 -3.91 -1.88 19.46
CA LYS A 218 -2.69 -1.31 20.04
C LYS A 218 -2.26 0.02 19.42
N PHE A 219 -2.73 0.34 18.22
CA PHE A 219 -2.46 1.60 17.53
C PHE A 219 -3.62 2.58 17.67
N HIS A 220 -4.65 2.31 18.48
CA HIS A 220 -5.76 3.24 18.68
C HIS A 220 -5.29 4.43 19.51
N LEU A 221 -5.69 5.63 19.09
CA LEU A 221 -5.34 6.90 19.70
C LEU A 221 -6.61 7.55 20.22
N SER A 222 -6.53 8.23 21.37
CA SER A 222 -7.66 9.04 21.83
C SER A 222 -7.83 10.27 20.93
N GLY A 223 -9.06 10.73 20.72
CA GLY A 223 -9.34 11.87 19.84
C GLY A 223 -8.50 13.13 20.10
N TYR A 224 -8.16 13.43 21.36
CA TYR A 224 -7.25 14.55 21.68
C TYR A 224 -5.83 14.31 21.13
N LEU A 225 -5.24 13.16 21.43
CA LEU A 225 -3.89 12.83 20.98
C LEU A 225 -3.83 12.64 19.46
N PHE A 226 -4.88 12.06 18.89
CA PHE A 226 -5.01 11.93 17.44
C PHE A 226 -5.03 13.30 16.75
N ARG A 227 -5.81 14.25 17.29
CA ARG A 227 -5.85 15.63 16.78
C ARG A 227 -4.50 16.32 16.87
N SER A 228 -3.81 16.23 17.99
CA SER A 228 -2.52 16.91 18.20
C SER A 228 -1.42 16.40 17.27
N LEU A 229 -1.49 15.13 16.86
CA LEU A 229 -0.56 14.56 15.89
C LEU A 229 -0.86 15.02 14.46
N LEU A 230 -2.15 15.11 14.08
CA LEU A 230 -2.56 15.44 12.72
C LEU A 230 -2.55 16.95 12.43
N VAL A 231 -2.95 17.78 13.40
CA VAL A 231 -3.03 19.24 13.22
C VAL A 231 -1.69 19.85 13.61
N ARG A 232 -0.82 20.02 12.62
CA ARG A 232 0.51 20.64 12.79
C ARG A 232 0.76 21.72 11.75
N ASP A 233 1.13 22.89 12.22
CA ASP A 233 1.41 24.03 11.36
C ASP A 233 2.62 23.75 10.45
N GLY A 234 2.54 24.20 9.20
CA GLY A 234 3.65 24.22 8.24
C GLY A 234 4.10 22.87 7.66
N TYR A 235 3.80 21.75 8.31
CA TYR A 235 4.39 20.45 7.99
C TYR A 235 3.38 19.35 7.65
N ALA A 236 2.09 19.53 7.97
CA ALA A 236 1.05 18.52 7.75
C ALA A 236 0.08 18.93 6.64
N MET A 237 -0.11 18.05 5.65
CA MET A 237 -1.13 18.22 4.60
C MET A 237 -1.82 16.88 4.34
N HIS A 238 -2.99 16.70 4.95
CA HIS A 238 -3.69 15.41 4.88
C HIS A 238 -4.80 15.44 3.83
N TYR A 239 -5.19 14.25 3.37
CA TYR A 239 -6.19 14.10 2.31
C TYR A 239 -7.28 13.11 2.70
N ILE A 240 -8.50 13.38 2.25
CA ILE A 240 -9.65 12.52 2.45
C ILE A 240 -10.33 12.20 1.12
N VAL A 241 -11.08 11.11 1.12
CA VAL A 241 -12.06 10.77 0.09
C VAL A 241 -13.40 10.57 0.78
N ARG A 242 -14.44 11.22 0.26
CA ARG A 242 -15.81 11.09 0.75
C ARG A 242 -16.66 10.19 -0.13
N GLU A 243 -17.75 9.71 0.44
CA GLU A 243 -18.82 9.14 -0.36
C GLU A 243 -19.53 10.24 -1.16
N PRO A 244 -19.75 10.06 -2.47
CA PRO A 244 -20.42 11.06 -3.30
C PRO A 244 -21.78 11.45 -2.74
N GLY A 245 -21.97 12.75 -2.50
CA GLY A 245 -23.24 13.29 -1.99
C GLY A 245 -23.44 13.17 -0.48
N THR A 246 -22.47 12.65 0.28
CA THR A 246 -22.54 12.59 1.75
C THR A 246 -21.27 13.17 2.39
N PRO A 247 -21.32 13.58 3.67
CA PRO A 247 -20.12 13.99 4.40
C PRO A 247 -19.27 12.79 4.87
N GLU A 248 -19.67 11.54 4.59
CA GLU A 248 -18.99 10.36 5.13
C GLU A 248 -17.58 10.20 4.56
N VAL A 249 -16.59 10.10 5.44
CA VAL A 249 -15.20 9.82 5.07
C VAL A 249 -15.02 8.31 4.82
N LEU A 250 -14.60 7.98 3.60
CA LEU A 250 -14.34 6.61 3.14
C LEU A 250 -12.85 6.27 3.10
N GLY A 251 -11.99 7.27 2.99
CA GLY A 251 -10.55 7.09 2.97
C GLY A 251 -9.82 8.32 3.50
N PHE A 252 -8.64 8.08 4.06
CA PHE A 252 -7.79 9.10 4.67
C PHE A 252 -6.32 8.82 4.37
N CYS A 253 -5.56 9.86 4.08
CA CYS A 253 -4.11 9.80 3.87
C CYS A 253 -3.44 10.88 4.72
N ALA A 254 -2.70 10.45 5.74
CA ALA A 254 -1.86 11.33 6.55
C ALA A 254 -0.51 11.53 5.85
N THR A 255 -0.10 12.78 5.70
CA THR A 255 1.20 13.12 5.12
C THR A 255 1.88 14.25 5.89
N TYR A 256 3.20 14.18 5.93
CA TYR A 256 4.05 15.21 6.53
C TYR A 256 5.22 15.54 5.61
N THR A 257 5.71 16.76 5.69
CA THR A 257 7.00 17.16 5.13
C THR A 257 7.89 17.58 6.28
N THR A 258 9.10 17.02 6.40
CA THR A 258 10.03 17.34 7.49
C THR A 258 11.43 17.58 6.96
N TYR A 259 12.27 18.30 7.70
CA TYR A 259 13.69 18.43 7.35
C TYR A 259 14.41 17.08 7.47
N ALA A 260 15.31 16.81 6.53
CA ALA A 260 16.09 15.57 6.51
C ALA A 260 17.16 15.59 7.60
N ASN A 261 17.83 16.72 7.77
CA ASN A 261 18.78 17.00 8.84
C ASN A 261 18.46 18.38 9.42
N GLY A 262 18.99 18.71 10.61
CA GLY A 262 18.64 19.90 11.39
C GLY A 262 18.76 21.26 10.67
N GLY A 263 18.48 22.34 11.41
CA GLY A 263 18.02 23.67 10.96
C GLY A 263 18.68 24.41 9.78
N ASP A 264 19.83 23.97 9.27
CA ASP A 264 20.48 24.54 8.07
C ASP A 264 20.33 23.65 6.81
N ASP A 265 19.72 22.46 6.90
CA ASP A 265 19.50 21.59 5.74
C ASP A 265 18.23 21.99 4.98
N GLU A 266 18.38 22.39 3.72
CA GLU A 266 17.24 22.67 2.84
C GLU A 266 16.56 21.38 2.32
N ARG A 267 17.14 20.20 2.60
CA ARG A 267 16.57 18.92 2.18
C ARG A 267 15.36 18.54 3.03
N LEU A 268 14.29 18.19 2.34
CA LEU A 268 13.02 17.77 2.91
C LEU A 268 12.72 16.31 2.60
N ILE A 269 12.01 15.67 3.51
CA ILE A 269 11.48 14.31 3.38
C ILE A 269 9.95 14.40 3.33
N GLY A 270 9.37 13.87 2.26
CA GLY A 270 7.92 13.69 2.12
C GLY A 270 7.48 12.34 2.68
N SER A 271 6.70 12.37 3.75
CA SER A 271 6.20 11.18 4.44
C SER A 271 4.76 10.89 4.07
N VAL A 272 4.46 9.67 3.62
CA VAL A 272 3.10 9.13 3.62
C VAL A 272 2.95 8.31 4.90
N ALA A 273 2.50 8.97 5.97
CA ALA A 273 2.43 8.39 7.31
C ALA A 273 1.43 7.24 7.44
N ALA A 274 0.27 7.37 6.79
CA ALA A 274 -0.73 6.31 6.72
C ALA A 274 -1.66 6.52 5.51
N VAL A 275 -2.10 5.43 4.88
CA VAL A 275 -3.18 5.42 3.88
C VAL A 275 -4.24 4.42 4.32
N LEU A 276 -5.42 4.91 4.65
CA LEU A 276 -6.51 4.13 5.21
C LEU A 276 -7.73 4.19 4.30
N VAL A 277 -8.41 3.05 4.16
CA VAL A 277 -9.65 2.92 3.37
C VAL A 277 -10.62 2.07 4.16
N ARG A 278 -11.85 2.58 4.32
CA ARG A 278 -12.95 1.93 5.04
C ARG A 278 -13.06 0.47 4.56
N PRO A 279 -13.06 -0.54 5.44
CA PRO A 279 -12.97 -1.94 5.04
C PRO A 279 -13.99 -2.36 3.97
N SER A 280 -15.24 -1.90 4.10
CA SER A 280 -16.32 -2.15 3.14
C SER A 280 -16.16 -1.46 1.79
N TYR A 281 -15.25 -0.49 1.66
CA TYR A 281 -14.96 0.28 0.43
C TYR A 281 -13.57 -0.01 -0.15
N ARG A 282 -12.85 -1.02 0.36
CA ARG A 282 -11.55 -1.44 -0.19
C ARG A 282 -11.70 -2.05 -1.59
N GLN A 283 -10.60 -2.06 -2.34
CA GLN A 283 -10.55 -2.54 -3.74
C GLN A 283 -11.39 -1.71 -4.74
N ARG A 284 -11.77 -0.48 -4.37
CA ARG A 284 -12.57 0.42 -5.23
C ARG A 284 -11.77 1.59 -5.83
N GLY A 285 -10.44 1.61 -5.67
CA GLY A 285 -9.57 2.67 -6.19
C GLY A 285 -9.34 3.87 -5.25
N ILE A 286 -9.99 3.91 -4.08
CA ILE A 286 -9.86 4.99 -3.08
C ILE A 286 -8.40 5.13 -2.63
N GLY A 287 -7.79 4.05 -2.15
CA GLY A 287 -6.40 4.08 -1.66
C GLY A 287 -5.40 4.45 -2.75
N LEU A 288 -5.66 4.08 -4.01
CA LEU A 288 -4.82 4.47 -5.14
C LEU A 288 -4.95 5.97 -5.44
N SER A 289 -6.17 6.50 -5.41
CA SER A 289 -6.44 7.92 -5.62
C SER A 289 -5.77 8.78 -4.55
N LEU A 290 -5.94 8.41 -3.28
CA LEU A 290 -5.28 9.06 -2.14
C LEU A 290 -3.76 9.03 -2.23
N HIS A 291 -3.19 7.86 -2.48
CA HIS A 291 -1.74 7.68 -2.57
C HIS A 291 -1.13 8.47 -3.73
N ASN A 292 -1.71 8.39 -4.94
CA ASN A 292 -1.18 9.11 -6.09
C ASN A 292 -1.30 10.63 -5.91
N HIS A 293 -2.43 11.10 -5.37
CA HIS A 293 -2.60 12.51 -5.03
C HIS A 293 -1.55 12.96 -4.02
N ALA A 294 -1.40 12.24 -2.91
CA ALA A 294 -0.44 12.56 -1.86
C ALA A 294 1.01 12.62 -2.39
N LEU A 295 1.45 11.62 -3.16
CA LEU A 295 2.81 11.65 -3.73
C LEU A 295 3.03 12.81 -4.71
N ASN A 296 2.03 13.15 -5.52
CA ASN A 296 2.14 14.28 -6.42
C ASN A 296 2.24 15.61 -5.66
N GLN A 297 1.56 15.75 -4.52
CA GLN A 297 1.62 16.96 -3.70
C GLN A 297 2.94 17.04 -2.92
N LEU A 298 3.40 15.93 -2.34
CA LEU A 298 4.67 15.87 -1.61
C LEU A 298 5.89 16.18 -2.49
N LYS A 299 5.78 16.01 -3.81
CA LYS A 299 6.83 16.38 -4.77
C LYS A 299 6.87 17.87 -5.14
N LYS A 300 5.86 18.66 -4.76
CA LYS A 300 5.77 20.07 -5.16
C LYS A 300 6.71 21.00 -4.41
N PRO A 301 6.87 20.90 -3.07
CA PRO A 301 7.79 21.76 -2.35
C PRO A 301 9.22 21.57 -2.87
N ARG A 302 9.94 22.69 -3.08
CA ARG A 302 11.37 22.64 -3.41
C ARG A 302 12.13 22.06 -2.21
N GLY A 303 13.18 21.29 -2.49
CA GLY A 303 14.01 20.68 -1.47
C GLY A 303 13.59 19.26 -1.07
N VAL A 304 12.39 18.79 -1.45
CA VAL A 304 12.01 17.38 -1.19
C VAL A 304 12.90 16.46 -2.01
N CYS A 305 13.77 15.72 -1.31
CA CYS A 305 14.74 14.82 -1.93
C CYS A 305 14.39 13.34 -1.74
N ARG A 306 13.46 13.03 -0.81
CA ARG A 306 13.07 11.67 -0.45
C ARG A 306 11.58 11.56 -0.20
N LEU A 307 11.00 10.43 -0.62
CA LEU A 307 9.66 10.00 -0.22
C LEU A 307 9.76 8.73 0.63
N GLN A 308 8.97 8.65 1.70
CA GLN A 308 8.93 7.48 2.57
C GLN A 308 7.52 7.04 2.93
N LEU A 309 7.39 5.77 3.29
CA LEU A 309 6.19 5.21 3.92
C LEU A 309 6.39 5.17 5.42
N GLY A 310 5.38 5.62 6.18
CA GLY A 310 5.58 6.01 7.57
C GLY A 310 6.04 7.47 7.67
N SER A 311 6.37 7.89 8.88
CA SER A 311 6.71 9.29 9.19
C SER A 311 7.88 9.35 10.18
N THR A 312 8.75 10.34 10.02
CA THR A 312 9.86 10.65 10.94
C THR A 312 9.29 11.10 12.29
N PHE A 313 8.73 12.32 12.33
CA PHE A 313 8.04 12.93 13.46
C PHE A 313 6.98 13.94 12.95
N PRO A 314 5.75 13.97 13.49
CA PRO A 314 5.20 13.02 14.46
C PRO A 314 5.18 11.61 13.88
N ARG A 315 5.50 10.60 14.70
CA ARG A 315 5.64 9.21 14.25
C ARG A 315 4.35 8.45 14.50
N LEU A 316 3.45 8.52 13.52
CA LEU A 316 2.24 7.69 13.55
C LEU A 316 2.54 6.22 13.29
N LEU A 317 3.41 5.91 12.33
CA LEU A 317 3.94 4.58 12.08
C LEU A 317 5.36 4.79 11.57
N TYR A 318 6.32 3.98 12.03
CA TYR A 318 7.70 4.09 11.53
C TYR A 318 7.82 3.70 10.06
N GLY A 319 7.02 2.71 9.64
CA GLY A 319 6.97 2.23 8.27
C GLY A 319 5.73 1.38 8.03
N ILE A 320 5.78 0.47 7.06
CA ILE A 320 4.67 -0.48 6.83
C ILE A 320 4.70 -1.53 7.95
N PRO A 321 3.63 -1.75 8.72
CA PRO A 321 3.61 -2.85 9.70
C PRO A 321 3.97 -4.18 9.03
N VAL A 322 4.88 -4.95 9.63
CA VAL A 322 5.28 -6.27 9.11
C VAL A 322 4.07 -7.20 9.07
N ASP A 323 4.05 -8.10 8.08
CA ASP A 323 2.96 -9.05 7.81
C ASP A 323 1.65 -8.36 7.37
N SER A 324 1.70 -7.06 7.07
CA SER A 324 0.55 -6.34 6.53
C SER A 324 0.30 -6.72 5.07
N PRO A 325 -0.97 -6.98 4.67
CA PRO A 325 -1.32 -7.17 3.26
C PRO A 325 -1.06 -5.93 2.39
N ALA A 326 -0.74 -4.79 3.02
CA ALA A 326 -0.36 -3.57 2.32
C ALA A 326 1.04 -3.65 1.68
N GLU A 327 1.95 -4.52 2.14
CA GLU A 327 3.30 -4.63 1.56
C GLU A 327 3.24 -4.90 0.05
N ASP A 328 2.46 -5.89 -0.38
CA ASP A 328 2.24 -6.19 -1.79
C ASP A 328 1.56 -5.04 -2.55
N TRP A 329 0.69 -4.30 -1.86
CA TRP A 329 0.00 -3.16 -2.45
C TRP A 329 0.98 -2.02 -2.77
N PHE A 330 1.89 -1.71 -1.86
CA PHE A 330 2.95 -0.72 -2.08
C PHE A 330 4.01 -1.23 -3.06
N ARG A 331 4.40 -2.51 -3.02
CA ARG A 331 5.37 -3.10 -3.96
C ARG A 331 4.91 -2.98 -5.41
N ARG A 332 3.63 -3.25 -5.70
CA ARG A 332 3.01 -3.05 -7.03
C ARG A 332 2.96 -1.57 -7.48
N ARG A 333 3.36 -0.62 -6.63
CA ARG A 333 3.42 0.83 -6.89
C ARG A 333 4.86 1.34 -6.86
N ASN A 334 5.82 0.45 -7.10
CA ASN A 334 7.25 0.75 -7.22
C ASN A 334 7.87 1.34 -5.95
N TRP A 335 7.35 0.94 -4.78
CA TRP A 335 8.08 1.12 -3.53
C TRP A 335 9.12 0.00 -3.38
N PRO A 336 10.37 0.32 -2.99
CA PRO A 336 11.43 -0.68 -2.86
C PRO A 336 11.17 -1.53 -1.62
N ILE A 337 10.53 -2.68 -1.79
CA ILE A 337 10.21 -3.59 -0.69
C ILE A 337 10.85 -4.94 -1.00
N HIS A 338 12.13 -5.02 -0.64
CA HIS A 338 13.05 -6.14 -0.82
C HIS A 338 13.81 -6.40 0.50
N PRO A 339 13.15 -6.96 1.54
CA PRO A 339 13.74 -7.10 2.87
C PRO A 339 15.06 -7.90 2.91
N GLN A 340 15.30 -8.77 1.92
CA GLN A 340 16.50 -9.60 1.83
C GLN A 340 17.70 -8.90 1.17
N SER A 341 17.51 -7.73 0.54
CA SER A 341 18.59 -7.05 -0.18
C SER A 341 19.61 -6.38 0.74
N GLY A 342 19.21 -6.04 1.98
CA GLY A 342 20.04 -5.28 2.91
C GLY A 342 20.26 -3.81 2.50
N GLU A 343 19.60 -3.34 1.44
CA GLU A 343 19.71 -1.96 0.98
C GLU A 343 18.96 -1.01 1.94
N PRO A 344 19.50 0.19 2.23
CA PRO A 344 18.79 1.19 3.01
C PRO A 344 17.45 1.56 2.36
N GLY A 345 16.38 1.64 3.15
CA GLY A 345 15.06 2.00 2.66
C GLY A 345 14.35 0.94 1.82
N SER A 346 14.89 -0.28 1.72
CA SER A 346 14.31 -1.36 0.91
C SER A 346 13.47 -2.35 1.72
N GLY A 347 12.98 -1.98 2.91
CA GLY A 347 12.19 -2.84 3.79
C GLY A 347 12.98 -3.54 4.90
N GLN A 348 14.11 -2.96 5.34
CA GLN A 348 14.78 -3.40 6.57
C GLN A 348 13.79 -3.36 7.74
N GLU A 349 13.83 -4.37 8.60
CA GLU A 349 12.96 -4.43 9.77
C GLU A 349 13.42 -3.45 10.85
N ALA A 350 12.48 -2.65 11.35
CA ALA A 350 12.63 -1.84 12.54
C ALA A 350 11.58 -2.28 13.58
N CYS A 351 11.98 -2.34 14.84
CA CYS A 351 11.13 -2.78 15.94
C CYS A 351 10.94 -1.65 16.96
N ASP A 352 9.69 -1.51 17.40
CA ASP A 352 9.38 -0.86 18.65
C ASP A 352 9.43 -1.91 19.76
N TRP A 353 10.10 -1.60 20.86
CA TRP A 353 10.34 -2.50 21.97
C TRP A 353 9.68 -2.01 23.26
N PHE A 354 9.28 -2.96 24.09
CA PHE A 354 8.71 -2.72 25.41
C PHE A 354 9.49 -3.55 26.45
N LEU A 355 9.81 -2.95 27.58
CA LEU A 355 10.49 -3.61 28.70
C LEU A 355 9.80 -3.23 30.01
N GLN A 356 9.46 -4.24 30.81
CA GLN A 356 9.19 -4.01 32.23
C GLN A 356 10.52 -4.00 32.98
N PHE A 357 10.70 -3.04 33.89
CA PHE A 357 12.00 -2.90 34.58
C PHE A 357 12.36 -4.10 35.45
N GLU A 358 11.37 -4.89 35.88
CA GLU A 358 11.60 -6.16 36.60
C GLU A 358 12.23 -7.25 35.74
N ASP A 359 12.03 -7.19 34.42
CA ASP A 359 12.62 -8.12 33.46
C ASP A 359 14.06 -7.72 33.07
N TRP A 360 14.52 -6.52 33.46
CA TRP A 360 15.86 -6.04 33.18
C TRP A 360 16.88 -6.86 33.98
N PRO A 361 17.86 -7.51 33.32
CA PRO A 361 18.83 -8.33 34.02
C PRO A 361 19.70 -7.44 34.93
N ALA A 362 19.69 -7.72 36.24
CA ALA A 362 20.54 -7.02 37.20
C ALA A 362 22.01 -7.09 36.74
N THR A 363 22.52 -5.97 36.21
CA THR A 363 23.82 -5.96 35.55
C THR A 363 24.88 -5.41 36.50
N SER A 364 25.88 -6.22 36.83
CA SER A 364 27.11 -5.74 37.46
C SER A 364 28.07 -5.31 36.36
N PHE A 365 28.33 -4.01 36.25
CA PHE A 365 29.25 -3.48 35.24
C PHE A 365 30.66 -3.41 35.80
N MET A 366 31.61 -4.04 35.11
CA MET A 366 33.03 -3.85 35.41
C MET A 366 33.44 -2.40 35.13
N PRO A 367 34.38 -1.83 35.91
CA PRO A 367 34.91 -0.49 35.64
C PRO A 367 35.51 -0.44 34.24
N SER A 368 34.90 0.32 33.34
CA SER A 368 35.32 0.41 31.94
C SER A 368 35.70 1.83 31.50
N GLY A 369 35.91 2.74 32.45
CA GLY A 369 36.17 4.17 32.17
C GLY A 369 34.97 4.93 31.60
N LEU A 370 33.88 4.22 31.28
CA LEU A 370 32.63 4.81 30.81
C LEU A 370 31.76 5.26 32.00
N THR A 371 31.19 6.45 31.89
CA THR A 371 30.23 7.02 32.85
C THR A 371 28.92 7.35 32.14
N PHE A 372 27.79 7.15 32.80
CA PHE A 372 26.48 7.46 32.23
C PHE A 372 25.67 8.30 33.21
N ARG A 373 25.10 9.41 32.74
CA ARG A 373 24.34 10.35 33.58
C ARG A 373 23.46 11.28 32.74
N PRO A 374 22.48 11.96 33.35
CA PRO A 374 21.79 13.08 32.73
C PRO A 374 22.73 14.15 32.19
N CYS A 375 22.32 14.80 31.10
CA CYS A 375 22.99 15.92 30.47
C CYS A 375 22.94 17.17 31.36
N GLU A 376 24.06 17.90 31.43
CA GLU A 376 24.13 19.21 32.06
C GLU A 376 23.94 20.34 31.04
N PHE A 377 23.49 21.51 31.49
CA PHE A 377 23.17 22.64 30.60
C PHE A 377 24.33 23.09 29.71
N ASN A 378 25.55 23.08 30.24
CA ASN A 378 26.78 23.43 29.52
C ASN A 378 27.23 22.36 28.50
N GLU A 379 26.60 21.20 28.48
CA GLU A 379 26.92 20.10 27.57
C GLU A 379 25.96 20.01 26.39
N PHE A 380 24.83 20.71 26.43
CA PHE A 380 23.75 20.60 25.45
C PHE A 380 24.23 20.88 24.01
N ASP A 381 25.05 21.91 23.80
CA ASP A 381 25.59 22.20 22.46
C ASP A 381 26.47 21.06 21.94
N MET A 382 27.28 20.45 22.81
CA MET A 382 28.09 19.28 22.44
C MET A 382 27.23 18.05 22.11
N VAL A 383 26.06 17.91 22.73
CA VAL A 383 25.07 16.88 22.39
C VAL A 383 24.47 17.13 21.00
N LEU A 384 24.10 18.38 20.70
CA LEU A 384 23.58 18.74 19.39
C LEU A 384 24.61 18.46 18.29
N ASP A 385 25.88 18.75 18.52
CA ASP A 385 26.96 18.49 17.57
C ASP A 385 27.14 17.00 17.25
N ILE A 386 27.22 16.15 18.27
CA ILE A 386 27.37 14.70 18.07
C ILE A 386 26.12 14.11 17.40
N VAL A 387 24.92 14.54 17.80
CA VAL A 387 23.66 14.08 17.18
C VAL A 387 23.61 14.50 15.73
N ALA A 388 23.90 15.77 15.39
CA ALA A 388 23.91 16.26 14.02
C ALA A 388 24.89 15.47 13.13
N LYS A 389 26.11 15.23 13.63
CA LYS A 389 27.14 14.47 12.93
C LYS A 389 26.69 13.03 12.67
N GLU A 390 26.27 12.33 13.73
CA GLU A 390 25.98 10.90 13.66
C GLU A 390 24.65 10.61 12.97
N SER A 391 23.63 11.45 13.15
CA SER A 391 22.34 11.29 12.48
C SER A 391 22.49 11.47 10.98
N LYS A 392 23.27 12.46 10.53
CA LYS A 392 23.59 12.65 9.11
C LYS A 392 24.40 11.48 8.55
N ARG A 393 25.38 10.98 9.30
CA ARG A 393 26.22 9.83 8.90
C ARG A 393 25.42 8.54 8.74
N LYS A 394 24.40 8.33 9.60
CA LYS A 394 23.58 7.11 9.64
C LYS A 394 22.23 7.25 8.94
N ASP A 395 21.96 8.42 8.35
CA ASP A 395 20.69 8.74 7.70
C ASP A 395 19.47 8.63 8.64
N ASN A 396 19.66 9.01 9.90
CA ASN A 396 18.62 9.01 10.93
C ASN A 396 17.90 10.37 10.96
N ALA A 397 16.94 10.54 10.06
CA ALA A 397 16.24 11.81 9.90
C ALA A 397 15.43 12.26 11.12
N GLY A 398 15.40 13.58 11.37
CA GLY A 398 14.62 14.22 12.42
C GLY A 398 15.16 14.06 13.85
N TRP A 399 16.28 13.36 14.05
CA TRP A 399 16.86 13.18 15.40
C TRP A 399 17.34 14.49 16.01
N TYR A 400 18.08 15.30 15.24
CA TYR A 400 18.54 16.62 15.70
C TYR A 400 17.39 17.47 16.22
N ASP A 401 16.29 17.55 15.47
CA ASP A 401 15.13 18.38 15.83
C ASP A 401 14.51 17.93 17.16
N GLN A 402 14.49 16.63 17.47
CA GLN A 402 13.98 16.16 18.76
C GLN A 402 14.87 16.58 19.93
N TYR A 403 16.20 16.58 19.77
CA TYR A 403 17.10 17.10 20.79
C TYR A 403 16.99 18.62 20.90
N ALA A 404 16.95 19.33 19.77
CA ALA A 404 16.92 20.79 19.71
C ALA A 404 15.70 21.40 20.41
N LYS A 405 14.56 20.70 20.44
CA LYS A 405 13.36 21.11 21.19
C LYS A 405 13.58 21.32 22.69
N LEU A 406 14.58 20.68 23.28
CA LEU A 406 14.89 20.81 24.71
C LEU A 406 15.74 22.06 25.00
N GLY A 407 16.22 22.74 23.96
CA GLY A 407 17.04 23.94 24.11
C GLY A 407 16.34 25.02 24.93
N GLY A 408 17.01 25.51 25.97
CA GLY A 408 16.48 26.54 26.86
C GLY A 408 15.38 26.07 27.83
N THR A 409 15.08 24.76 27.89
CA THR A 409 14.14 24.19 28.87
C THR A 409 14.88 23.39 29.94
N MET A 410 14.18 23.04 31.04
CA MET A 410 14.74 22.15 32.07
C MET A 410 14.74 20.68 31.64
N ASP A 411 14.10 20.36 30.51
CA ASP A 411 13.97 19.01 29.99
C ASP A 411 15.28 18.50 29.36
N ILE A 412 16.34 19.33 29.29
CA ILE A 412 17.70 18.90 28.93
C ILE A 412 18.16 17.73 29.81
N GLN A 413 17.69 17.67 31.07
CA GLN A 413 17.98 16.56 31.99
C GLN A 413 17.37 15.22 31.55
N ASP A 414 16.42 15.20 30.62
CA ASP A 414 15.88 13.98 30.05
C ASP A 414 16.81 13.35 29.00
N ILE A 415 17.89 14.05 28.61
CA ILE A 415 18.98 13.48 27.81
C ILE A 415 19.91 12.69 28.73
N VAL A 416 20.17 11.43 28.40
CA VAL A 416 21.16 10.59 29.07
C VAL A 416 22.42 10.51 28.21
N LEU A 417 23.57 10.87 28.78
CA LEU A 417 24.88 10.81 28.12
C LEU A 417 25.65 9.56 28.53
N GLY A 418 26.43 9.03 27.59
CA GLY A 418 27.54 8.11 27.83
C GLY A 418 28.86 8.82 27.55
N LEU A 419 29.76 8.82 28.53
CA LEU A 419 31.02 9.56 28.53
C LEU A 419 32.21 8.61 28.66
N GLU A 420 33.25 8.83 27.88
CA GLU A 420 34.60 8.27 28.09
C GLU A 420 35.54 9.42 28.46
N GLY A 421 35.85 9.54 29.75
CA GLY A 421 36.43 10.79 30.28
C GLY A 421 35.47 11.96 30.07
N ASN A 422 35.89 12.99 29.33
CA ASN A 422 35.07 14.16 28.99
C ASN A 422 34.42 14.07 27.60
N ARG A 423 34.64 12.97 26.86
CA ARG A 423 34.11 12.82 25.51
C ARG A 423 32.76 12.12 25.54
N ILE A 424 31.76 12.73 24.91
CA ILE A 424 30.47 12.10 24.66
C ILE A 424 30.67 11.01 23.61
N VAL A 425 30.33 9.76 23.98
CA VAL A 425 30.39 8.58 23.11
C VAL A 425 29.00 8.02 22.82
N ALA A 426 28.00 8.40 23.61
CA ALA A 426 26.60 8.06 23.35
C ALA A 426 25.64 9.07 23.97
N THR A 427 24.42 9.13 23.45
CA THR A 427 23.30 9.90 24.00
C THR A 427 21.98 9.23 23.68
N ALA A 428 20.99 9.36 24.57
CA ALA A 428 19.61 8.94 24.35
C ALA A 428 18.64 9.98 24.91
N LEU A 429 17.48 10.14 24.27
CA LEU A 429 16.39 10.99 24.77
C LEU A 429 15.40 10.14 25.54
N THR A 430 15.20 10.44 26.82
CA THR A 430 14.07 9.91 27.58
C THR A 430 12.88 10.86 27.51
N TYR A 431 11.66 10.37 27.68
CA TYR A 431 10.47 11.21 27.74
C TYR A 431 9.36 10.60 28.58
N VAL A 432 8.61 11.44 29.29
CA VAL A 432 7.42 11.06 30.05
C VAL A 432 6.31 12.05 29.76
N LYS A 433 5.22 11.59 29.12
CA LYS A 433 4.15 12.50 28.65
C LYS A 433 3.51 13.32 29.78
N ARG A 434 3.26 12.70 30.94
CA ARG A 434 2.63 13.37 32.10
C ARG A 434 3.46 14.52 32.66
N ARG A 435 4.76 14.60 32.33
CA ARG A 435 5.64 15.70 32.72
C ARG A 435 5.68 16.83 31.69
N GLY A 436 4.94 16.73 30.58
CA GLY A 436 4.89 17.76 29.54
C GLY A 436 6.07 17.75 28.57
N SER A 437 6.76 16.61 28.42
CA SER A 437 7.90 16.48 27.51
C SER A 437 7.49 16.76 26.05
N ALA A 438 8.16 17.72 25.41
CA ALA A 438 7.93 18.09 24.00
C ALA A 438 8.26 16.96 23.00
N VAL A 439 9.03 15.96 23.42
CA VAL A 439 9.30 14.74 22.64
C VAL A 439 8.06 13.84 22.60
N ALA A 440 7.30 13.78 23.70
CA ALA A 440 6.08 12.97 23.80
C ALA A 440 4.94 13.47 22.88
N ASP A 441 5.02 14.72 22.40
CA ASP A 441 4.05 15.28 21.45
C ASP A 441 4.17 14.68 20.04
N ASP A 442 5.33 14.08 19.73
CA ASP A 442 5.60 13.44 18.44
C ASP A 442 5.57 11.91 18.50
N LEU A 443 5.61 11.34 19.71
CA LEU A 443 5.69 9.90 19.97
C LEU A 443 4.54 9.47 20.89
N PRO A 444 3.41 9.01 20.33
CA PRO A 444 2.18 8.89 21.10
C PRO A 444 2.09 7.63 21.97
N TRP A 445 2.92 6.62 21.72
CA TRP A 445 2.64 5.26 22.15
C TRP A 445 2.77 5.03 23.65
N THR A 446 3.70 5.71 24.32
CA THR A 446 3.81 5.64 25.79
C THR A 446 2.49 6.02 26.46
N ALA A 447 1.80 7.05 25.94
CA ALA A 447 0.52 7.52 26.44
C ALA A 447 -0.65 6.54 26.25
N THR A 448 -0.51 5.60 25.31
CA THR A 448 -1.55 4.63 24.97
C THR A 448 -1.35 3.27 25.62
N ILE A 449 -0.10 2.95 26.00
CA ILE A 449 0.23 1.64 26.58
C ILE A 449 -0.19 1.62 28.05
N SER A 450 0.36 2.50 28.87
CA SER A 450 0.02 2.66 30.29
C SER A 450 0.65 3.96 30.83
N ASP A 451 0.12 4.44 31.95
CA ASP A 451 0.53 5.67 32.62
C ASP A 451 1.90 5.60 33.29
N ASP A 452 2.43 4.40 33.49
CA ASP A 452 3.72 4.09 34.12
C ASP A 452 4.81 3.69 33.12
N VAL A 453 4.63 4.06 31.84
CA VAL A 453 5.56 3.80 30.76
C VAL A 453 6.31 5.08 30.38
N GLY A 454 7.63 5.05 30.53
CA GLY A 454 8.53 6.06 29.97
C GLY A 454 8.93 5.70 28.54
N GLY A 455 9.37 6.69 27.78
CA GLY A 455 9.88 6.48 26.43
C GLY A 455 11.37 6.73 26.33
N VAL A 456 12.04 6.03 25.40
CA VAL A 456 13.41 6.32 24.98
C VAL A 456 13.48 6.34 23.47
N THR A 457 14.04 7.40 22.90
CA THR A 457 14.16 7.61 21.46
C THR A 457 15.53 8.15 21.07
N CYS A 458 15.80 8.21 19.77
CA CYS A 458 16.98 8.83 19.17
C CYS A 458 18.31 8.42 19.85
N ILE A 459 18.48 7.12 20.09
CA ILE A 459 19.70 6.57 20.71
C ILE A 459 20.87 6.70 19.73
N CYS A 460 21.76 7.63 20.03
CA CYS A 460 22.95 7.93 19.26
C CYS A 460 24.19 7.35 19.95
N ILE A 461 24.96 6.52 19.24
CA ILE A 461 26.26 6.01 19.71
C ILE A 461 27.27 6.40 18.64
N ALA A 462 28.36 7.07 19.02
CA ALA A 462 29.42 7.40 18.09
C ALA A 462 30.18 6.14 17.67
N ASP A 463 30.27 5.88 16.36
CA ASP A 463 31.16 4.83 15.83
C ASP A 463 32.44 5.45 15.29
N ASP A 464 33.30 5.91 16.20
CA ASP A 464 34.60 6.44 15.80
C ASP A 464 35.67 5.34 15.59
N ASN A 465 35.33 4.05 15.80
CA ASN A 465 36.25 2.93 15.52
C ASN A 465 35.48 1.60 15.21
N PRO A 466 35.63 1.01 14.01
CA PRO A 466 34.87 -0.19 13.58
C PRO A 466 35.28 -1.50 14.29
N ASN A 467 36.35 -1.53 15.07
CA ASN A 467 36.97 -2.77 15.55
C ASN A 467 36.46 -3.32 16.90
N MET A 468 35.32 -2.89 17.43
CA MET A 468 34.81 -3.40 18.72
C MET A 468 33.28 -3.47 18.77
N ALA A 469 32.66 -4.46 18.13
CA ALA A 469 31.23 -4.75 18.30
C ALA A 469 30.84 -4.90 19.79
N ASN A 470 31.68 -5.60 20.56
CA ASN A 470 31.53 -5.77 22.02
C ASN A 470 31.46 -4.44 22.80
N ARG A 471 32.13 -3.38 22.30
CA ARG A 471 32.10 -2.06 22.94
C ARG A 471 30.76 -1.37 22.73
N ARG A 472 30.17 -1.49 21.55
CA ARG A 472 28.87 -0.89 21.23
C ARG A 472 27.76 -1.51 22.07
N ASP A 473 27.75 -2.83 22.21
CA ASP A 473 26.79 -3.53 23.05
C ASP A 473 26.92 -3.12 24.51
N THR A 474 28.16 -3.03 25.02
CA THR A 474 28.42 -2.54 26.38
C THR A 474 27.91 -1.10 26.58
N ILE A 475 28.13 -0.21 25.61
CA ILE A 475 27.63 1.16 25.66
C ILE A 475 26.09 1.19 25.64
N MET A 476 25.47 0.42 24.76
CA MET A 476 24.00 0.32 24.66
C MET A 476 23.39 -0.17 25.98
N ILE A 477 23.88 -1.29 26.54
CA ILE A 477 23.36 -1.86 27.78
C ILE A 477 23.48 -0.85 28.93
N ARG A 478 24.63 -0.21 29.08
CA ARG A 478 24.86 0.78 30.15
C ARG A 478 24.07 2.06 29.98
N LEU A 479 23.86 2.50 28.74
CA LEU A 479 23.00 3.65 28.41
C LEU A 479 21.55 3.35 28.76
N LEU A 480 21.05 2.16 28.40
CA LEU A 480 19.71 1.71 28.74
C LEU A 480 19.53 1.54 30.25
N ASP A 481 20.50 0.98 30.97
CA ASP A 481 20.47 0.92 32.45
C ASP A 481 20.32 2.31 33.07
N SER A 482 21.07 3.29 32.56
CA SER A 482 20.95 4.69 33.01
C SER A 482 19.60 5.31 32.66
N CYS A 483 19.02 4.99 31.50
CA CYS A 483 17.67 5.42 31.14
C CYS A 483 16.61 4.80 32.06
N ILE A 484 16.74 3.50 32.39
CA ILE A 484 15.86 2.79 33.32
C ILE A 484 15.91 3.46 34.69
N ARG A 485 17.11 3.75 35.22
CA ARG A 485 17.26 4.44 36.52
C ARG A 485 16.62 5.83 36.51
N LEU A 486 16.81 6.60 35.44
CA LEU A 486 16.22 7.93 35.29
C LEU A 486 14.69 7.86 35.26
N LEU A 487 14.13 7.01 34.40
CA LEU A 487 12.68 6.82 34.27
C LEU A 487 12.05 6.23 35.55
N SER A 488 12.75 5.31 36.22
CA SER A 488 12.34 4.78 37.53
C SER A 488 12.32 5.87 38.61
N GLY A 489 13.28 6.81 38.58
CA GLY A 489 13.28 8.01 39.41
C GLY A 489 12.08 8.92 39.15
N TYR A 490 11.51 8.90 37.94
CA TYR A 490 10.25 9.56 37.60
C TYR A 490 8.99 8.74 37.94
N GLY A 491 9.15 7.57 38.57
CA GLY A 491 8.06 6.69 38.97
C GLY A 491 7.55 5.76 37.87
N MET A 492 8.26 5.65 36.74
CA MET A 492 7.92 4.69 35.69
C MET A 492 8.32 3.27 36.10
N LYS A 493 7.59 2.28 35.58
CA LYS A 493 7.85 0.84 35.82
C LYS A 493 8.27 0.10 34.56
N SER A 494 8.07 0.71 33.40
CA SER A 494 8.38 0.15 32.10
C SER A 494 8.92 1.23 31.18
N MET A 495 9.61 0.80 30.12
CA MET A 495 10.03 1.68 29.03
C MET A 495 9.58 1.17 27.67
N PHE A 496 9.38 2.13 26.77
CA PHE A 496 9.14 1.93 25.35
C PHE A 496 10.30 2.51 24.54
N ILE A 497 10.80 1.77 23.56
CA ILE A 497 11.87 2.22 22.66
C ILE A 497 11.37 2.13 21.22
N ASP A 498 11.35 3.26 20.51
CA ASP A 498 10.85 3.31 19.14
C ASP A 498 11.93 3.03 18.08
N ALA A 499 11.51 2.33 17.02
CA ALA A 499 12.18 2.18 15.73
C ALA A 499 13.66 1.77 15.76
N ILE A 500 13.98 0.75 16.55
CA ILE A 500 15.32 0.18 16.57
C ILE A 500 15.50 -0.79 15.40
N LYS A 501 16.59 -0.61 14.64
CA LYS A 501 16.99 -1.48 13.53
C LYS A 501 18.03 -2.50 14.01
N GLY A 502 17.71 -3.78 13.87
CA GLY A 502 18.58 -4.91 14.25
C GLY A 502 18.80 -5.06 15.76
N GLY A 503 19.69 -5.97 16.13
CA GLY A 503 20.01 -6.26 17.54
C GLY A 503 18.96 -7.08 18.29
N ASP A 504 18.02 -7.69 17.57
CA ASP A 504 16.85 -8.39 18.10
C ASP A 504 17.18 -9.39 19.21
N ASP A 505 18.14 -10.29 18.97
CA ASP A 505 18.58 -11.28 19.95
C ASP A 505 19.12 -10.63 21.22
N GLY A 506 19.84 -9.51 21.07
CA GLY A 506 20.36 -8.72 22.19
C GLY A 506 19.24 -8.10 23.02
N PHE A 507 18.28 -7.43 22.38
CA PHE A 507 17.12 -6.85 23.07
C PHE A 507 16.30 -7.91 23.79
N GLN A 508 16.01 -9.04 23.13
CA GLN A 508 15.28 -10.15 23.75
C GLN A 508 16.03 -10.75 24.95
N SER A 509 17.36 -10.89 24.85
CA SER A 509 18.18 -11.38 25.97
C SER A 509 18.17 -10.45 27.19
N MET A 510 17.86 -9.16 26.98
CA MET A 510 17.72 -8.15 28.03
C MET A 510 16.28 -8.01 28.57
N GLY A 511 15.36 -8.88 28.17
CA GLY A 511 13.97 -8.87 28.63
C GLY A 511 13.01 -8.02 27.77
N PHE A 512 13.49 -7.38 26.70
CA PHE A 512 12.59 -6.62 25.83
C PHE A 512 11.67 -7.52 25.01
N GLN A 513 10.43 -7.08 24.88
CA GLN A 513 9.40 -7.68 24.04
C GLN A 513 9.12 -6.78 22.83
N LYS A 514 8.96 -7.37 21.64
CA LYS A 514 8.58 -6.62 20.44
C LYS A 514 7.14 -6.10 20.60
N TRP A 515 6.97 -4.78 20.61
CA TRP A 515 5.65 -4.14 20.63
C TRP A 515 5.07 -3.97 19.22
N ALA A 516 5.88 -3.48 18.28
CA ALA A 516 5.52 -3.38 16.86
C ALA A 516 6.74 -3.60 15.96
N ARG A 517 6.47 -3.99 14.72
CA ARG A 517 7.49 -4.29 13.71
C ARG A 517 7.10 -3.59 12.42
N TYR A 518 8.06 -2.99 11.75
CA TYR A 518 7.85 -2.22 10.53
C TYR A 518 8.89 -2.55 9.46
N ARG A 519 8.49 -2.42 8.20
CA ARG A 519 9.37 -2.30 7.04
C ARG A 519 9.71 -0.83 6.84
N GLU A 520 10.97 -0.47 7.01
CA GLU A 520 11.49 0.86 6.64
C GLU A 520 11.55 0.95 5.11
N VAL A 521 10.72 1.83 4.52
CA VAL A 521 10.60 1.93 3.06
C VAL A 521 10.66 3.38 2.61
N TRP A 522 11.66 3.70 1.80
CA TRP A 522 11.83 5.03 1.20
C TRP A 522 12.54 4.96 -0.15
N ARG A 523 12.42 6.03 -0.93
CA ARG A 523 13.15 6.22 -2.18
C ARG A 523 13.49 7.70 -2.36
N ASP A 524 14.64 7.96 -2.96
CA ASP A 524 15.03 9.31 -3.35
C ASP A 524 14.25 9.76 -4.61
N ILE A 525 14.18 11.07 -4.83
CA ILE A 525 13.43 11.72 -5.93
C ILE A 525 14.35 12.14 -7.06
#